data_AF-A0A935CY35-F1
#
_entry.id   AF-A0A935CY35-F1
#
_cell.length_a   1.000
_cell.length_b   1.000
_cell.length_c   1.000
_cell.angle_alpha   90.00
_cell.angle_beta   90.00
_cell.angle_gamma   90.00
#
_symmetry.space_group_name_H-M   'P 1'
#
loop_
_entity.id
_entity.type
_entity.pdbx_description
1 polymer ?
#
loop_
_entity_poly.entity_id
_entity_poly.type
_entity_poly.pdbx_seq_one_letter_code
_entity_poly.pdbx_strand_id
1 'polypeptide(L)'
;MVDMLRYAVRGAAGFKGVVSNIGGKTGTTNDYVDGWFMGITPGLVVGTWVGGDDQWTRFLSLTNGQGSKMARPFFSEFIRQLEVQKVADFDPKAKYIVPAGPQTIITDCSQYSRPDVISEPKDTTKKKEGEDDFFE
;
A
#
# COMPACT_ATOMS: atom_id res chain seq x y z
N MET A 1 -3.13 5.26 7.48
CA MET A 1 -2.34 4.92 6.27
C MET A 1 -1.68 3.55 6.34
N VAL A 2 -1.02 3.19 7.45
CA VAL A 2 -0.43 1.85 7.64
C VAL A 2 -1.42 0.72 7.39
N ASP A 3 -2.65 0.81 7.92
CA ASP A 3 -3.67 -0.23 7.68
C ASP A 3 -4.06 -0.38 6.21
N MET A 4 -4.05 0.71 5.44
CA MET A 4 -4.29 0.64 4.00
C MET A 4 -3.14 -0.06 3.27
N LEU A 5 -1.90 0.18 3.67
CA LEU A 5 -0.72 -0.51 3.11
C LEU A 5 -0.71 -2.00 3.49
N ARG A 6 -1.14 -2.34 4.71
CA ARG A 6 -1.33 -3.74 5.15
C ARG A 6 -2.42 -4.40 4.32
N TYR A 7 -3.51 -3.68 4.03
CA TYR A 7 -4.57 -4.18 3.16
C TYR A 7 -4.10 -4.40 1.73
N ALA A 8 -3.29 -3.50 1.16
CA ALA A 8 -2.77 -3.60 -0.20
C ALA A 8 -1.88 -4.84 -0.45
N VAL A 9 -1.28 -5.39 0.61
CA VAL A 9 -0.49 -6.64 0.55
C VAL A 9 -1.27 -7.86 1.07
N ARG A 10 -2.44 -7.65 1.67
CA ARG A 10 -3.26 -8.73 2.23
C ARG A 10 -3.83 -9.59 1.11
N GLY A 11 -3.63 -10.91 1.19
CA GLY A 11 -4.06 -11.85 0.15
C GLY A 11 -3.20 -11.81 -1.12
N ALA A 12 -2.16 -10.97 -1.17
CA ALA A 12 -1.21 -10.97 -2.26
C ALA A 12 -0.39 -12.27 -2.25
N ALA A 13 -0.37 -12.96 -3.39
CA ALA A 13 0.58 -14.05 -3.61
C ALA A 13 2.02 -13.53 -3.44
N GLY A 14 2.86 -14.27 -2.73
CA GLY A 14 4.28 -13.93 -2.58
C GLY A 14 4.78 -13.80 -1.14
N PHE A 15 3.91 -13.70 -0.13
CA PHE A 15 4.30 -13.62 1.29
C PHE A 15 4.16 -14.95 2.05
N LYS A 16 4.19 -16.09 1.35
CA LYS A 16 4.04 -17.40 1.97
C LYS A 16 5.23 -17.68 2.89
N GLY A 17 4.95 -17.90 4.17
CA GLY A 17 5.98 -18.22 5.17
C GLY A 17 6.63 -17.00 5.84
N VAL A 18 6.17 -15.79 5.54
CA VAL A 18 6.57 -14.58 6.27
C VAL A 18 5.58 -14.34 7.41
N VAL A 19 6.08 -14.18 8.64
CA VAL A 19 5.23 -14.00 9.84
C VAL A 19 5.09 -12.52 10.26
N SER A 20 6.00 -11.67 9.80
CA SER A 20 6.05 -10.25 10.14
C SER A 20 4.81 -9.47 9.70
N ASN A 21 4.49 -8.42 10.46
CA ASN A 21 3.46 -7.46 10.08
C ASN A 21 3.92 -6.60 8.90
N ILE A 22 3.61 -7.02 7.67
CA ILE A 22 4.01 -6.30 6.45
C ILE A 22 2.89 -5.34 6.00
N GLY A 23 3.29 -4.15 5.59
CA GLY A 23 2.54 -3.29 4.69
C GLY A 23 3.37 -2.98 3.45
N GLY A 24 2.75 -2.58 2.35
CA GLY A 24 3.53 -2.13 1.20
C GLY A 24 2.70 -1.74 0.00
N LYS A 25 3.39 -1.25 -1.02
CA LYS A 25 2.77 -0.85 -2.28
C LYS A 25 3.67 -1.16 -3.47
N THR A 26 3.04 -1.63 -4.54
CA THR A 26 3.67 -1.85 -5.84
C THR A 26 3.69 -0.57 -6.67
N GLY A 27 4.78 -0.36 -7.41
CA GLY A 27 4.89 0.58 -8.51
C GLY A 27 5.30 -0.14 -9.79
N THR A 28 4.87 0.34 -10.95
CA THR A 28 5.23 -0.21 -12.26
C THR A 28 5.23 0.94 -13.25
N THR A 29 6.35 1.16 -13.94
CA THR A 29 6.43 2.21 -14.96
C THR A 29 5.71 1.78 -16.23
N ASN A 30 5.43 2.75 -17.11
CA ASN A 30 4.89 2.46 -18.43
C ASN A 30 5.82 1.50 -19.18
N ASP A 31 5.23 0.71 -20.07
CA ASP A 31 5.94 -0.32 -20.84
C ASP A 31 6.66 -1.39 -19.98
N TYR A 32 6.39 -1.44 -18.68
CA TYR A 32 6.91 -2.44 -17.74
C TYR A 32 8.44 -2.49 -17.69
N VAL A 33 9.06 -1.31 -17.85
CA VAL A 33 10.51 -1.13 -17.78
C VAL A 33 11.01 -1.36 -16.35
N ASP A 34 10.29 -0.82 -15.37
CA ASP A 34 10.66 -0.85 -13.97
C ASP A 34 9.54 -1.38 -13.10
N GLY A 35 9.95 -2.19 -12.13
CA GLY A 35 9.10 -2.75 -11.10
C GLY A 35 9.60 -2.26 -9.76
N TRP A 36 8.69 -1.70 -8.96
CA TRP A 36 8.98 -1.23 -7.62
C TRP A 36 8.11 -1.95 -6.60
N PHE A 37 8.67 -2.21 -5.44
CA PHE A 37 7.92 -2.56 -4.26
C PHE A 37 8.51 -1.86 -3.05
N MET A 38 7.72 -0.96 -2.44
CA MET A 38 8.05 -0.33 -1.17
C MET A 38 7.33 -1.10 -0.08
N GLY A 39 8.08 -1.79 0.76
CA GLY A 39 7.57 -2.57 1.88
C GLY A 39 8.00 -2.00 3.21
N ILE A 40 7.12 -2.11 4.19
CA ILE A 40 7.32 -1.67 5.56
C ILE A 40 7.02 -2.83 6.52
N THR A 41 7.80 -2.86 7.59
CA THR A 41 7.53 -3.55 8.86
C THR A 41 7.63 -2.49 9.98
N PRO A 42 7.21 -2.78 11.22
CA PRO A 42 7.21 -1.77 12.28
C PRO A 42 8.58 -1.14 12.59
N GLY A 43 9.68 -1.85 12.32
CA GLY A 43 11.05 -1.36 12.56
C GLY A 43 11.93 -1.24 11.32
N LEU A 44 11.44 -1.60 10.13
CA LEU A 44 12.26 -1.65 8.91
C LEU A 44 11.46 -1.26 7.67
N VAL A 45 12.05 -0.39 6.86
CA VAL A 45 11.56 -0.01 5.53
C VAL A 45 12.52 -0.55 4.48
N VAL A 46 11.99 -1.20 3.45
CA VAL A 46 12.79 -1.75 2.36
C VAL A 46 12.12 -1.41 1.03
N GLY A 47 12.89 -0.78 0.15
CA GLY A 47 12.51 -0.60 -1.25
C GLY A 47 13.22 -1.60 -2.12
N THR A 48 12.49 -2.33 -2.95
CA THR A 48 13.06 -3.17 -4.01
C THR A 48 12.70 -2.59 -5.37
N TRP A 49 13.71 -2.52 -6.23
CA TRP A 49 13.59 -2.15 -7.62
C TRP A 49 14.16 -3.26 -8.49
N VAL A 50 13.51 -3.47 -9.63
CA VAL A 50 13.98 -4.36 -10.69
C VAL A 50 13.72 -3.66 -12.02
N GLY A 51 14.79 -3.50 -12.79
CA GLY A 51 14.80 -2.93 -14.13
C GLY A 51 16.15 -3.20 -14.80
N GLY A 52 16.23 -2.98 -16.10
CA GLY A 52 17.50 -3.02 -16.84
C GLY A 52 18.16 -1.64 -16.84
N ASP A 53 19.50 -1.60 -16.92
CA ASP A 53 20.24 -0.34 -17.11
C ASP A 53 19.82 0.35 -18.42
N ASP A 54 19.58 -0.44 -19.47
CA ASP A 54 18.90 0.00 -20.70
C ASP A 54 17.42 -0.39 -20.64
N GLN A 55 16.55 0.60 -20.85
CA GLN A 55 15.09 0.46 -20.84
C GLN A 55 14.57 -0.52 -21.91
N TRP A 56 15.36 -0.80 -22.95
CA TRP A 56 15.01 -1.81 -23.95
C TRP A 56 15.01 -3.23 -23.37
N THR A 57 15.76 -3.45 -22.28
CA THR A 57 15.76 -4.71 -21.52
C THR A 57 14.60 -4.71 -20.54
N ARG A 58 13.41 -4.99 -21.06
CA ARG A 58 12.16 -4.97 -20.29
C ARG A 58 11.28 -6.20 -20.54
N PHE A 59 10.29 -6.39 -19.68
CA PHE A 59 9.25 -7.37 -19.94
C PHE A 59 8.27 -6.86 -21.00
N LEU A 60 7.77 -7.79 -21.82
CA LEU A 60 6.86 -7.46 -22.92
C LEU A 60 5.38 -7.41 -22.51
N SER A 61 5.05 -7.79 -21.27
CA SER A 61 3.66 -7.83 -20.80
C SER A 61 3.52 -7.45 -19.33
N LEU A 62 2.39 -6.82 -18.99
CA LEU A 62 2.06 -6.43 -17.61
C LEU A 62 2.03 -7.63 -16.67
N THR A 63 1.57 -8.78 -17.16
CA THR A 63 1.47 -10.01 -16.37
C THR A 63 2.80 -10.37 -15.72
N ASN A 64 3.91 -10.13 -16.41
CA ASN A 64 5.26 -10.43 -15.93
C ASN A 64 6.03 -9.19 -15.45
N GLY A 65 5.82 -8.05 -16.09
CA GLY A 65 6.50 -6.80 -15.78
C GLY A 65 5.83 -5.95 -14.69
N GLN A 66 4.77 -6.42 -14.04
CA GLN A 66 4.25 -5.76 -12.84
C GLN A 66 5.24 -5.86 -11.68
N GLY A 67 5.37 -4.79 -10.89
CA GLY A 67 6.23 -4.75 -9.69
C GLY A 67 5.89 -5.82 -8.65
N SER A 68 4.67 -6.36 -8.69
CA SER A 68 4.21 -7.46 -7.86
C SER A 68 4.88 -8.81 -8.20
N LYS A 69 5.33 -9.00 -9.44
CA LYS A 69 6.11 -10.17 -9.88
C LYS A 69 7.61 -9.86 -9.95
N MET A 70 7.99 -8.65 -10.31
CA MET A 70 9.39 -8.27 -10.43
C MET A 70 10.02 -8.01 -9.06
N ALA A 71 9.58 -6.97 -8.35
CA ALA A 71 10.28 -6.45 -7.18
C ALA A 71 9.82 -7.08 -5.85
N ARG A 72 8.52 -7.36 -5.69
CA ARG A 72 7.95 -7.88 -4.44
C ARG A 72 8.54 -9.22 -3.97
N PRO A 73 8.83 -10.22 -4.84
CA PRO A 73 9.40 -11.49 -4.38
C PRO A 73 10.74 -11.32 -3.66
N PHE A 74 11.59 -10.40 -4.11
CA PHE A 74 12.87 -10.10 -3.47
C PHE A 74 12.68 -9.52 -2.06
N PHE A 75 11.72 -8.61 -1.88
CA PHE A 75 11.37 -8.10 -0.56
C PHE A 75 10.90 -9.24 0.37
N SER A 76 10.00 -10.09 -0.13
CA SER A 76 9.44 -11.18 0.66
C SER A 76 10.51 -12.16 1.14
N GLU A 77 11.41 -12.55 0.22
CA GLU A 77 12.52 -13.44 0.53
C GLU A 77 13.52 -12.79 1.50
N PHE A 78 13.81 -11.50 1.33
CA PHE A 78 14.67 -10.75 2.24
C PHE A 78 14.12 -10.76 3.67
N ILE A 79 12.84 -10.43 3.86
CA ILE A 79 12.21 -10.47 5.19
C ILE A 79 12.20 -11.91 5.74
N ARG A 80 11.87 -12.91 4.92
CA ARG A 80 11.90 -14.32 5.34
C ARG A 80 13.28 -14.74 5.84
N GLN A 81 14.34 -14.31 5.16
CA GLN A 81 15.71 -14.61 5.59
C GLN A 81 16.06 -13.92 6.91
N LEU A 82 15.63 -12.67 7.12
CA LEU A 82 15.80 -11.99 8.42
C LEU A 82 15.09 -12.73 9.55
N GLU A 83 13.87 -13.23 9.31
CA GLU A 83 13.11 -14.03 10.28
C GLU A 83 13.82 -15.36 10.64
N VAL A 84 14.39 -16.04 9.64
CA VAL A 84 15.07 -17.34 9.83
C VAL A 84 16.43 -17.18 10.50
N GLN A 85 17.22 -16.18 10.10
CA GLN A 85 18.56 -15.95 10.64
C GLN A 85 18.54 -15.35 12.05
N LYS A 86 17.40 -14.83 12.50
CA LYS A 86 17.24 -14.20 13.82
C LYS A 86 18.28 -13.10 14.06
N VAL A 87 18.47 -12.23 13.08
CA VAL A 87 19.33 -11.05 13.21
C VAL A 87 18.84 -10.23 14.40
N ALA A 88 19.74 -9.87 15.32
CA ALA A 88 19.40 -9.39 16.67
C ALA A 88 18.44 -8.19 16.69
N ASP A 89 18.49 -7.34 15.66
CA ASP A 89 17.73 -6.08 15.60
C ASP A 89 16.39 -6.19 14.85
N PHE A 90 16.04 -7.36 14.32
CA PHE A 90 14.77 -7.57 13.60
C PHE A 90 13.81 -8.42 14.43
N ASP A 91 12.72 -7.82 14.90
CA ASP A 91 11.64 -8.52 15.60
C ASP A 91 10.46 -8.82 14.66
N PRO A 92 10.22 -10.09 14.29
CA PRO A 92 9.09 -10.47 13.44
C PRO A 92 7.73 -10.27 14.12
N LYS A 93 7.68 -10.21 15.46
CA LYS A 93 6.44 -10.06 16.23
C LYS A 93 6.12 -8.60 16.54
N ALA A 94 6.98 -7.67 16.12
CA ALA A 94 6.75 -6.25 16.30
C ALA A 94 5.40 -5.84 15.70
N LYS A 95 4.76 -4.85 16.33
CA LYS A 95 3.47 -4.30 15.91
C LYS A 95 3.61 -2.82 15.59
N TYR A 96 2.82 -2.35 14.63
CA TYR A 96 2.73 -0.93 14.34
C TYR A 96 2.14 -0.17 15.53
N ILE A 97 2.72 0.98 15.85
CA ILE A 97 2.23 1.87 16.89
C ILE A 97 1.03 2.63 16.33
N VAL A 98 -0.10 2.56 17.04
CA VAL A 98 -1.27 3.38 16.72
C VAL A 98 -1.11 4.71 17.47
N PRO A 99 -1.17 5.86 16.79
CA PRO A 99 -1.05 7.16 17.45
C PRO A 99 -2.22 7.39 18.41
N ALA A 100 -1.93 8.06 19.52
CA ALA A 100 -2.95 8.44 20.50
C ALA A 100 -3.88 9.53 19.91
N GLY A 101 -5.16 9.46 20.27
CA GLY A 101 -6.19 10.43 19.85
C GLY A 101 -7.37 9.77 19.12
N PRO A 102 -8.47 10.53 18.94
CA PRO A 102 -9.62 10.04 18.18
C PRO A 102 -9.24 9.89 16.71
N GLN A 103 -9.41 8.68 16.17
CA GLN A 103 -9.24 8.41 14.74
C GLN A 103 -10.41 9.04 14.00
N THR A 104 -10.16 10.12 13.26
CA THR A 104 -11.21 10.86 12.54
C THR A 104 -11.68 10.13 11.28
N ILE A 105 -10.88 9.18 10.77
CA ILE A 105 -11.14 8.43 9.55
C ILE A 105 -11.40 6.97 9.92
N ILE A 106 -12.55 6.45 9.49
CA ILE A 106 -12.91 5.03 9.66
C ILE A 106 -12.13 4.21 8.62
N THR A 107 -11.30 3.26 9.06
CA THR A 107 -10.49 2.39 8.19
C THR A 107 -11.08 1.00 7.98
N ASP A 108 -12.19 0.71 8.65
CA ASP A 108 -12.91 -0.56 8.56
C ASP A 108 -13.92 -0.54 7.42
N CYS A 109 -13.59 -1.20 6.30
CA CYS A 109 -14.44 -1.27 5.11
C CYS A 109 -15.81 -1.89 5.40
N SER A 110 -15.96 -2.73 6.43
CA SER A 110 -17.24 -3.39 6.74
C SER A 110 -18.32 -2.40 7.18
N GLN A 111 -17.92 -1.24 7.71
CA GLN A 111 -18.84 -0.16 8.11
C GLN A 111 -19.42 0.57 6.88
N TYR A 112 -18.73 0.51 5.74
CA TYR A 112 -19.16 1.12 4.47
C TYR A 112 -19.89 0.14 3.54
N SER A 113 -19.80 -1.18 3.78
CA SER A 113 -20.53 -2.20 3.01
C SER A 113 -22.02 -2.30 3.37
N ARG A 114 -22.57 -1.40 4.18
CA ARG A 114 -24.00 -1.36 4.49
C ARG A 114 -24.75 -0.61 3.39
N PRO A 115 -25.83 -1.17 2.82
CA PRO A 115 -26.65 -0.51 1.78
C PRO A 115 -27.15 0.88 2.21
N ASP A 116 -27.29 1.10 3.51
CA ASP A 116 -27.90 2.30 4.10
C ASP A 116 -26.97 3.54 4.10
N VAL A 117 -25.68 3.37 3.82
CA VAL A 117 -24.64 4.42 3.92
C VAL A 117 -24.30 5.04 2.56
N ILE A 118 -24.78 4.48 1.45
CA ILE A 118 -24.65 5.06 0.09
C ILE A 118 -25.76 6.10 -0.16
N SER A 119 -26.14 6.86 0.86
CA SER A 119 -26.80 8.16 0.64
C SER A 119 -25.71 9.20 0.78
N GLU A 120 -25.58 10.04 -0.24
CA GLU A 120 -24.58 11.11 -0.33
C GLU A 120 -24.42 11.85 1.01
N PRO A 121 -23.20 12.32 1.35
CA PRO A 121 -23.04 13.19 2.50
C PRO A 121 -23.98 14.38 2.32
N LYS A 122 -25.00 14.49 3.18
CA LYS A 122 -25.84 15.68 3.25
C LYS A 122 -24.93 16.84 3.63
N ASP A 123 -24.54 17.62 2.64
CA ASP A 123 -23.98 18.95 2.82
C ASP A 123 -24.92 19.73 3.74
N THR A 124 -24.50 19.91 4.99
CA THR A 124 -25.26 20.64 6.02
C THR A 124 -25.16 22.16 5.85
N THR A 125 -24.55 22.66 4.78
CA THR A 125 -24.58 24.08 4.41
C THR A 125 -25.66 24.37 3.36
N LYS A 126 -26.93 24.38 3.78
CA LYS A 126 -28.02 24.97 2.98
C LYS A 126 -27.87 26.50 2.92
N LYS A 127 -27.55 26.97 1.70
CA LYS A 127 -28.00 28.19 1.00
C LYS A 127 -28.52 29.37 1.84
N LYS A 128 -27.89 30.54 1.65
CA LYS A 128 -28.64 31.77 1.38
C LYS A 128 -28.45 32.12 -0.10
N GLU A 129 -29.54 32.06 -0.85
CA GLU A 129 -29.64 32.56 -2.23
C GLU A 129 -29.82 34.08 -2.21
N GLY A 130 -29.13 34.77 -3.13
CA GLY A 130 -29.55 36.04 -3.74
C GLY A 130 -28.86 37.30 -3.22
N GLU A 131 -27.88 37.82 -3.98
CA GLU A 131 -27.80 39.23 -4.44
C GLU A 131 -26.63 39.39 -5.43
N ASP A 132 -27.01 39.69 -6.67
CA ASP A 132 -26.46 40.70 -7.59
C ASP A 132 -25.17 40.47 -8.40
N ASP A 133 -25.39 40.29 -9.72
CA ASP A 133 -24.74 41.00 -10.83
C ASP A 133 -23.33 41.56 -10.59
N PHE A 134 -22.31 40.83 -11.05
CA PHE A 134 -21.03 41.46 -11.36
C PHE A 134 -20.22 40.65 -12.38
N PHE A 135 -20.20 41.18 -13.61
CA PHE A 135 -19.33 40.91 -14.76
C PHE A 135 -19.90 40.10 -15.92
N GLU A 136 -20.25 40.87 -16.96
CA GLU A 136 -19.92 40.59 -18.38
C GLU A 136 -18.51 40.01 -18.57
#